data_AF-A0AAU2FEX4-F1
#
_entry.id   AF-A0AAU2FEX4-F1
#
_cell.length_a   1.000
_cell.length_b   1.000
_cell.length_c   1.000
_cell.angle_alpha   90.00
_cell.angle_beta   90.00
_cell.angle_gamma   90.00
#
_symmetry.space_group_name_H-M   'P 1'
#
loop_
_entity.id
_entity.type
_entity.pdbx_description
1 polymer ?
#
loop_
_entity_poly.entity_id
_entity_poly.type
_entity_poly.pdbx_seq_one_letter_code
_entity_poly.pdbx_strand_id
1 'polypeptide(L)'
;MRAVLHASFAIPLTSMCLRREDSHPGFVVLDSPLATDREPGMRDADLPDGVMQHFYRILLTDFTGQAIVVENSDPPAHIEEQAQVYMLSREARGHRFGFFPQSSSPAAPEG
;
A
#
# COMPACT_ATOMS: atom_id res chain seq x y z
N MET A 1 4.75 -2.30 -15.13
CA MET A 1 3.69 -1.28 -15.36
C MET A 1 2.28 -1.87 -15.23
N ARG A 2 2.13 -3.19 -15.08
CA ARG A 2 0.80 -3.82 -15.03
C ARG A 2 0.02 -3.46 -13.75
N ALA A 3 0.69 -3.35 -12.61
CA ALA A 3 0.06 -3.05 -11.31
C ALA A 3 -0.69 -1.70 -11.30
N VAL A 4 -0.04 -0.63 -11.74
CA VAL A 4 -0.66 0.71 -11.76
C VAL A 4 -1.86 0.78 -12.71
N LEU A 5 -1.83 0.03 -13.80
CA LEU A 5 -2.96 -0.08 -14.73
C LEU A 5 -4.14 -0.82 -14.11
N HIS A 6 -3.89 -1.93 -13.40
CA HIS A 6 -4.93 -2.64 -12.66
C HIS A 6 -5.56 -1.76 -11.60
N ALA A 7 -4.75 -1.03 -10.82
CA ALA A 7 -5.25 -0.08 -9.83
C ALA A 7 -6.09 1.03 -10.49
N SER A 8 -5.61 1.58 -11.60
CA SER A 8 -6.29 2.61 -12.38
C SER A 8 -7.62 2.14 -12.99
N PHE A 9 -7.83 0.83 -13.12
CA PHE A 9 -9.12 0.25 -13.50
C PHE A 9 -10.01 -0.07 -12.28
N ALA A 10 -9.44 -0.67 -11.23
CA ALA A 10 -10.16 -1.14 -10.05
C ALA A 10 -10.76 0.01 -9.22
N ILE A 11 -10.02 1.12 -9.08
CA ILE A 11 -10.45 2.30 -8.32
C ILE A 11 -11.75 2.89 -8.90
N PRO A 12 -11.81 3.32 -10.19
CA PRO A 12 -13.02 3.92 -10.73
C PRO A 12 -14.18 2.93 -10.84
N LEU A 13 -13.91 1.64 -11.06
CA LEU A 13 -14.96 0.61 -11.04
C LEU A 13 -15.62 0.52 -9.67
N THR A 14 -14.80 0.42 -8.61
CA THR A 14 -15.31 0.41 -7.23
C THR A 14 -16.06 1.69 -6.89
N SER A 15 -15.52 2.86 -7.26
CA SER A 15 -16.21 4.14 -7.08
C SER A 15 -17.55 4.22 -7.81
N MET A 16 -17.66 3.63 -9.00
CA MET A 16 -18.92 3.58 -9.74
C MET A 16 -19.95 2.72 -9.00
N CYS A 17 -19.57 1.53 -8.54
CA CYS A 17 -20.46 0.66 -7.77
C CYS A 17 -20.90 1.34 -6.47
N LEU A 18 -19.98 2.01 -5.76
CA LEU A 18 -20.27 2.79 -4.55
C LEU A 18 -21.32 3.87 -4.80
N ARG A 19 -21.15 4.69 -5.84
CA ARG A 19 -22.08 5.79 -6.15
C ARG A 19 -23.45 5.32 -6.59
N ARG A 20 -23.56 4.11 -7.12
CA ARG A 20 -24.82 3.53 -7.61
C ARG A 20 -25.54 2.68 -6.55
N GLU A 21 -24.94 2.51 -5.38
CA GLU A 21 -25.43 1.59 -4.34
C GLU A 21 -25.57 0.15 -4.86
N ASP A 22 -24.74 -0.23 -5.84
CA ASP A 22 -24.66 -1.61 -6.33
C ASP A 22 -24.01 -2.50 -5.25
N SER A 23 -24.04 -3.83 -5.44
CA SER A 23 -23.35 -4.75 -4.51
C SER A 23 -21.85 -4.47 -4.44
N HIS A 24 -21.38 -3.90 -3.33
CA HIS A 24 -19.98 -3.56 -3.11
C HIS A 24 -19.54 -3.79 -1.66
N PRO A 25 -18.25 -4.10 -1.42
CA PRO A 25 -17.72 -4.27 -0.07
C PRO A 25 -17.47 -2.95 0.67
N GLY A 26 -17.50 -1.79 0.00
CA GLY A 26 -17.18 -0.50 0.61
C GLY A 26 -15.70 -0.09 0.54
N PHE A 27 -14.83 -1.00 0.08
CA PHE A 27 -13.39 -0.79 0.08
C PHE A 27 -12.67 -1.44 -1.12
N VAL A 28 -11.42 -1.04 -1.34
CA VAL A 28 -10.49 -1.66 -2.29
C VAL A 28 -9.16 -1.96 -1.60
N VAL A 29 -8.55 -3.11 -1.91
CA VAL A 29 -7.19 -3.46 -1.47
C VAL A 29 -6.26 -3.46 -2.67
N LEU A 30 -5.17 -2.70 -2.57
CA LEU A 30 -4.18 -2.53 -3.62
C LEU A 30 -2.84 -3.05 -3.10
N ASP A 31 -2.38 -4.16 -3.65
CA ASP A 31 -1.08 -4.75 -3.34
C ASP A 31 -0.04 -4.29 -4.35
N SER A 32 0.91 -3.49 -3.88
CA SER A 32 2.02 -2.94 -4.65
C SER A 32 1.59 -2.23 -5.95
N PRO A 33 0.56 -1.35 -5.94
CA PRO A 33 0.03 -0.73 -7.16
C PRO A 33 1.04 0.14 -7.91
N LEU A 34 2.08 0.62 -7.26
CA LEU A 34 3.11 1.47 -7.85
C LEU A 34 4.37 0.69 -8.25
N ALA A 35 4.43 -0.62 -7.97
CA ALA A 35 5.55 -1.44 -8.38
C ALA A 35 5.63 -1.55 -9.91
N THR A 36 6.78 -1.17 -10.46
CA THR A 36 7.10 -1.39 -11.87
C THR A 36 7.76 -2.76 -12.03
N ASP A 37 7.21 -3.59 -12.93
CA ASP A 37 7.78 -4.88 -13.31
C ASP A 37 9.26 -4.69 -13.69
N ARG A 38 10.15 -5.25 -12.88
CA ARG A 38 11.60 -5.19 -13.09
C ARG A 38 12.00 -6.24 -14.13
N GLU A 39 12.56 -5.81 -15.25
CA GLU A 39 13.37 -6.71 -16.08
C GLU A 39 14.78 -6.81 -15.46
N PRO A 40 15.29 -8.02 -15.17
CA PRO A 40 16.63 -8.16 -14.62
C PRO A 40 17.67 -7.63 -15.62
N GLY A 41 18.36 -6.54 -15.27
CA GLY A 41 19.44 -5.95 -16.08
C GLY A 41 19.16 -4.58 -16.68
N MET A 42 17.95 -4.04 -16.57
CA MET A 42 17.62 -2.66 -16.98
C MET A 42 17.74 -1.68 -15.80
N ARG A 43 18.39 -0.53 -16.03
CA ARG A 43 18.39 0.59 -15.06
C ARG A 43 16.98 1.16 -14.96
N ASP A 44 16.63 1.50 -13.72
CA ASP A 44 15.27 1.77 -13.23
C ASP A 44 14.38 2.56 -14.20
N ALA A 45 13.21 1.98 -14.51
CA ALA A 45 12.06 2.77 -14.91
C ALA A 45 11.19 2.94 -13.65
N ASP A 46 11.65 3.79 -12.73
CA ASP A 46 10.82 4.23 -11.63
C ASP A 46 9.60 4.97 -12.19
N LEU A 47 8.45 4.81 -11.54
CA LEU A 47 7.31 5.67 -11.87
C LEU A 47 7.75 7.12 -11.61
N PRO A 48 7.48 8.06 -12.54
CA PRO A 48 7.74 9.46 -12.27
C PRO A 48 7.05 9.89 -10.98
N ASP A 49 7.73 10.65 -10.13
CA ASP A 49 7.20 11.11 -8.83
C ASP A 49 5.80 11.73 -8.93
N GLY A 50 5.54 12.46 -10.02
CA GLY A 50 4.24 13.06 -10.30
C GLY A 50 3.10 12.04 -10.40
N VAL A 51 3.37 10.85 -10.95
CA VAL A 51 2.39 9.76 -11.06
C VAL A 51 2.09 9.19 -9.67
N MET A 52 3.11 8.92 -8.86
CA MET A 52 2.94 8.45 -7.49
C MET A 52 2.13 9.44 -6.64
N GLN A 53 2.49 10.72 -6.68
CA GLN A 53 1.78 11.76 -5.93
C GLN A 53 0.32 11.89 -6.38
N HIS A 54 0.06 11.87 -7.70
CA HIS A 54 -1.31 11.93 -8.21
C HIS A 54 -2.12 10.69 -7.83
N PHE A 55 -1.51 9.52 -7.84
CA PHE A 55 -2.16 8.27 -7.46
C PHE A 55 -2.68 8.35 -6.03
N TYR A 56 -1.84 8.70 -5.06
CA TYR A 56 -2.27 8.81 -3.67
C TYR A 56 -3.27 9.95 -3.45
N ARG A 57 -3.11 11.09 -4.14
CA ARG A 57 -4.07 12.20 -4.06
C ARG A 57 -5.47 11.75 -4.46
N ILE A 58 -5.62 11.01 -5.58
CA ILE A 58 -6.92 10.49 -6.03
C ILE A 58 -7.56 9.60 -4.94
N LEU A 59 -6.77 8.76 -4.27
CA LEU A 59 -7.27 7.92 -3.18
C LEU A 59 -7.73 8.74 -1.95
N LEU A 60 -7.05 9.84 -1.65
CA LEU A 60 -7.42 10.71 -0.52
C LEU A 60 -8.63 11.60 -0.82
N THR A 61 -8.72 12.16 -2.03
CA THR A 61 -9.69 13.23 -2.33
C THR A 61 -10.91 12.74 -3.11
N ASP A 62 -10.74 11.77 -4.00
CA ASP A 62 -11.75 11.44 -5.01
C ASP A 62 -12.41 10.07 -4.75
N PHE A 63 -11.76 9.20 -3.98
CA PHE A 63 -12.28 7.88 -3.65
C PHE A 63 -13.23 7.95 -2.44
N THR A 64 -14.50 7.60 -2.64
CA THR A 64 -15.54 7.69 -1.60
C THR A 64 -15.53 6.50 -0.63
N GLY A 65 -14.87 5.39 -1.00
CA GLY A 65 -14.76 4.19 -0.16
C GLY A 65 -13.48 4.17 0.68
N GLN A 66 -13.21 3.05 1.34
CA GLN A 66 -11.93 2.83 2.03
C GLN A 66 -10.89 2.26 1.06
N ALA A 67 -9.75 2.93 0.90
CA ALA A 67 -8.61 2.41 0.15
C ALA A 67 -7.57 1.85 1.12
N ILE A 68 -7.16 0.59 0.92
CA ILE A 68 -6.10 -0.07 1.68
C ILE A 68 -4.95 -0.33 0.70
N VAL A 69 -3.84 0.37 0.89
CA VAL A 69 -2.65 0.23 0.03
C VAL A 69 -1.55 -0.47 0.82
N VAL A 70 -0.99 -1.53 0.25
CA VAL A 70 0.19 -2.22 0.77
C VAL A 70 1.32 -1.94 -0.20
N GLU A 71 2.38 -1.30 0.29
CA GLU A 71 3.56 -0.96 -0.50
C GLU A 71 4.84 -1.27 0.26
N ASN A 72 5.92 -1.46 -0.48
CA ASN A 72 7.25 -1.70 0.10
C ASN A 72 8.07 -0.42 0.28
N SER A 73 7.60 0.69 -0.28
CA SER A 73 8.24 2.00 -0.19
C SER A 73 7.42 2.91 0.71
N ASP A 74 8.09 3.84 1.39
CA ASP A 74 7.42 4.85 2.20
C ASP A 74 6.52 5.73 1.32
N PRO A 75 5.30 6.03 1.77
CA PRO A 75 4.45 6.95 1.04
C PRO A 75 5.02 8.37 1.12
N PRO A 76 4.62 9.28 0.21
CA PRO A 76 4.99 10.69 0.33
C PRO A 76 4.53 11.29 1.67
N ALA A 77 5.32 12.20 2.26
CA ALA A 77 5.05 12.78 3.59
C ALA A 77 3.62 13.35 3.77
N HIS A 78 3.05 14.02 2.76
CA HIS A 78 1.69 14.54 2.83
C HIS A 78 0.61 13.46 2.97
N ILE A 79 0.92 12.21 2.61
CA ILE A 79 0.04 11.05 2.81
C ILE A 79 0.12 10.56 4.25
N GLU A 80 1.31 10.58 4.86
CA GLU A 80 1.47 10.21 6.28
C GLU A 80 0.64 11.10 7.21
N GLU A 81 0.44 12.36 6.84
CA GLU A 81 -0.35 13.33 7.59
C GLU A 81 -1.87 13.13 7.44
N GLN A 82 -2.32 12.49 6.35
CA GLN A 82 -3.75 12.44 5.96
C GLN A 82 -4.34 11.02 6.01
N ALA A 83 -3.50 9.98 5.97
CA ALA A 83 -3.91 8.59 5.97
C ALA A 83 -3.44 7.86 7.24
N GLN A 84 -4.10 6.75 7.56
CA GLN A 84 -3.59 5.81 8.55
C GLN A 84 -2.45 4.99 7.95
N VAL A 85 -1.21 5.33 8.31
CA VAL A 85 -0.01 4.61 7.85
C VAL A 85 0.49 3.67 8.94
N TYR A 86 0.67 2.40 8.58
CA TYR A 86 1.22 1.38 9.47
C TYR A 86 2.54 0.88 8.92
N MET A 87 3.64 1.29 9.54
CA MET A 87 4.96 0.77 9.20
C MET A 87 5.15 -0.65 9.75
N LEU A 88 5.37 -1.60 8.85
CA LEU A 88 5.71 -2.98 9.18
C LEU A 88 7.22 -3.17 9.01
N SER A 89 7.94 -3.41 10.09
CA SER A 89 9.38 -3.64 10.05
C SER A 89 9.81 -4.74 11.02
N ARG A 90 10.98 -5.34 10.77
CA ARG A 90 11.59 -6.33 11.68
C ARG A 90 12.29 -5.67 12.88
N GLU A 91 12.12 -4.37 13.09
CA GLU A 91 12.68 -3.69 14.25
C GLU A 91 11.69 -3.75 15.41
N ALA A 92 12.16 -4.26 16.55
CA ALA A 92 11.31 -4.49 17.73
C ALA A 92 10.85 -3.19 18.43
N ARG A 93 11.39 -2.02 18.05
CA ARG A 93 11.09 -0.74 18.70
C ARG A 93 10.33 0.17 17.73
N GLY A 94 9.08 0.45 18.07
CA GLY A 94 8.27 1.51 17.40
C GLY A 94 7.49 1.08 16.16
N HIS A 95 7.77 -0.08 15.58
CA HIS A 95 7.10 -0.56 14.37
C HIS A 95 6.44 -1.93 14.59
N ARG A 96 5.49 -2.29 13.72
CA ARG A 96 4.79 -3.58 13.84
C ARG A 96 5.65 -4.65 13.18
N PHE A 97 5.92 -5.74 13.91
CA PHE A 97 6.68 -6.89 13.42
C PHE A 97 5.97 -7.71 12.33
N GLY A 98 4.73 -7.34 11.98
CA GLY A 98 3.86 -8.13 11.10
C GLY A 98 3.52 -9.49 11.72
N PHE A 99 3.25 -10.47 10.85
CA PHE A 99 2.94 -11.86 11.25
C PHE A 99 4.19 -12.73 11.37
N PHE A 100 5.39 -12.14 11.47
CA PHE A 100 6.62 -12.90 11.69
C PHE A 100 6.70 -13.38 13.14
N PRO A 101 7.26 -14.58 13.39
CA PRO A 101 7.50 -15.05 14.74
C PRO A 101 8.40 -14.06 15.49
N GLN A 102 7.94 -13.56 16.64
CA GLN A 102 8.80 -12.83 17.56
C GLN A 102 9.66 -13.89 18.26
N SER A 103 10.99 -13.81 18.15
CA SER A 103 11.88 -14.73 18.83
C SER A 103 11.55 -14.76 20.32
N SER A 104 10.93 -15.84 20.78
CA SER A 104 10.60 -16.07 22.18
C SER A 104 11.89 -16.16 22.97
N SER A 105 12.00 -15.30 23.99
CA SER A 105 12.81 -15.34 25.24
C SER A 105 14.11 -16.18 25.26
N PRO A 106 15.23 -15.66 25.80
CA PRO A 106 16.48 -16.44 25.93
C PRO A 106 16.24 -17.74 26.69
N ALA A 107 16.87 -18.81 26.21
CA ALA A 107 16.84 -20.13 26.82
C ALA A 107 17.21 -20.04 28.31
N ALA A 108 16.46 -20.76 29.15
CA ALA A 108 16.76 -20.90 30.57
C ALA A 108 18.21 -21.41 30.75
N PRO A 109 18.94 -20.96 31.78
CA PRO A 109 20.28 -21.48 32.03
C PRO A 109 20.19 -22.97 32.33
N GLU A 110 20.88 -23.79 31.52
CA GLU A 110 21.18 -25.16 31.91
C GLU A 110 22.09 -25.12 33.14
N GLY A 111 21.73 -25.92 34.15
CA GLY A 111 22.23 -25.83 35.52
C GLY A 111 23.69 -26.22 35.74
#